data_AF-X8J2E4-F1
#
_entry.id   AF-X8J2E4-F1
#
_cell.length_a   1.000
_cell.length_b   1.000
_cell.length_c   1.000
_cell.angle_alpha   90.00
_cell.angle_beta   90.00
_cell.angle_gamma   90.00
#
_symmetry.space_group_name_H-M   'P 1'
#
loop_
_entity.id
_entity.type
_entity.pdbx_description
1 polymer ?
#
loop_
_entity_poly.entity_id
_entity_poly.type
_entity_poly.pdbx_seq_one_letter_code
_entity_poly.pdbx_strand_id
1 'polypeptide(L)'
;MTAAVVCPWHRYDFDLKTGESSTGLKACAYPVELRDRDVWIGTPGDGEWEVVEKRPVSEDFAESKSCENSNKSVSQSTIPGITTTLESITLDDNEPEPQTLMEWACRILNTSNPEKKVALTRKAAAAWRTGKITSSGQKKVNVSVPPDTPPRENLVTVEPGKVGKRGKAGSERSRIAILHALANIEQWAIDLAWDIIARFGAVKVGGEPLPPQFFTDWVKVAEDEAKHFSLLSSRLTQLGTYYGSQAVHAGLWDSATRTAHSLSARLCIIHLVHEARGLDVNPITINKFKNAGDHESVKVLEVIHWDEVTHVTAGHRWFTWACNLLDEDPVQVFRREVRAHFSGALKGPFNAVDRARAGMSPDFYEDLGGEASESKGANGEPPRAGKDITLPPLEDTTTKPGQNVGADGSVEVSYQ
;
A
#
# COMPACT_ATOMS: atom_id res chain seq x y z
N MET A 1 29.81 15.54 -15.49
CA MET A 1 28.58 16.03 -14.85
C MET A 1 27.67 14.85 -14.63
N THR A 2 27.47 14.47 -13.37
CA THR A 2 26.45 13.51 -12.96
C THR A 2 25.14 14.30 -12.88
N ALA A 3 24.21 14.01 -13.78
CA ALA A 3 22.84 14.52 -13.70
C ALA A 3 22.02 13.52 -12.85
N ALA A 4 21.12 14.02 -12.02
CA ALA A 4 20.21 13.22 -11.20
C ALA A 4 18.78 13.70 -11.46
N VAL A 5 17.85 12.79 -11.67
CA VAL A 5 16.42 13.11 -11.79
C VAL A 5 15.81 13.02 -10.41
N VAL A 6 15.38 14.16 -9.87
CA VAL A 6 14.74 14.24 -8.56
C VAL A 6 13.24 14.30 -8.78
N CYS A 7 12.52 13.25 -8.40
CA CYS A 7 11.06 13.31 -8.36
C CYS A 7 10.64 14.29 -7.24
N PRO A 8 9.69 15.21 -7.48
CA PRO A 8 9.26 16.15 -6.44
C PRO A 8 8.54 15.46 -5.26
N TRP A 9 8.09 14.22 -5.44
CA TRP A 9 7.51 13.40 -4.38
C TRP A 9 8.58 12.62 -3.65
N HIS A 10 9.39 11.89 -4.41
CA HIS A 10 10.43 11.05 -3.88
C HIS A 10 11.77 11.74 -4.10
N ARG A 11 12.43 12.13 -3.02
CA ARG A 11 13.81 12.62 -3.07
C ARG A 11 14.75 11.45 -3.44
N TYR A 12 14.65 11.00 -4.68
CA TYR A 12 15.53 10.03 -5.29
C TYR A 12 16.70 10.80 -5.88
N ASP A 13 17.91 10.41 -5.49
CA ASP A 13 19.15 10.81 -6.12
C ASP A 13 19.72 9.62 -6.89
N PHE A 14 18.90 9.06 -7.79
CA PHE A 14 19.39 8.00 -8.67
C PHE A 14 20.44 8.57 -9.62
N ASP A 15 21.65 8.02 -9.55
CA ASP A 15 22.67 8.24 -10.56
C ASP A 15 22.14 7.71 -11.89
N LEU A 16 22.09 8.56 -12.92
CA LEU A 16 21.51 8.17 -14.22
C LEU A 16 22.33 7.12 -14.98
N LYS A 17 23.56 6.83 -14.56
CA LYS A 17 24.41 5.78 -15.16
C LYS A 17 24.32 4.47 -14.39
N THR A 18 24.39 4.52 -13.06
CA THR A 18 24.43 3.29 -12.23
C THR A 18 23.07 2.90 -11.69
N GLY A 19 22.12 3.84 -11.65
CA GLY A 19 20.82 3.69 -11.03
C GLY A 19 20.89 3.63 -9.51
N GLU A 20 22.06 3.82 -8.91
CA GLU A 20 22.24 3.76 -7.45
C GLU A 20 21.78 5.07 -6.81
N SER A 21 21.14 4.96 -5.66
CA SER A 21 20.71 6.07 -4.80
C SER A 21 21.55 6.08 -3.52
N SER A 22 21.75 7.26 -2.91
CA SER A 22 22.41 7.36 -1.60
C SER A 22 21.66 6.63 -0.47
N THR A 23 20.42 6.25 -0.71
CA THR A 23 19.58 5.47 0.21
C THR A 23 19.67 3.96 0.04
N GLY A 24 20.59 3.46 -0.80
CA GLY A 24 20.74 2.02 -1.07
C GLY A 24 19.66 1.43 -1.98
N LEU A 25 18.73 2.25 -2.47
CA LEU A 25 17.82 1.87 -3.55
C LEU A 25 18.59 1.82 -4.88
N LYS A 26 18.28 0.82 -5.70
CA LYS A 26 18.82 0.72 -7.06
C LYS A 26 17.67 0.79 -8.05
N ALA A 27 17.56 1.92 -8.75
CA ALA A 27 16.75 2.00 -9.95
C ALA A 27 17.47 1.30 -11.09
N CYS A 28 16.73 0.78 -12.05
CA CYS A 28 17.36 0.28 -13.27
C CYS A 28 17.75 1.48 -14.14
N ALA A 29 19.05 1.71 -14.31
CA ALA A 29 19.57 2.65 -15.28
C ALA A 29 19.93 1.88 -16.56
N TYR A 30 19.42 2.37 -17.68
CA TYR A 30 19.68 1.77 -19.00
C TYR A 30 20.45 2.75 -19.86
N PRO A 31 21.42 2.28 -20.66
CA PRO A 31 22.07 3.14 -21.62
C PRO A 31 21.03 3.60 -22.64
N VAL A 32 20.83 4.91 -22.74
CA VAL A 32 19.93 5.51 -23.72
C VAL A 32 20.77 6.17 -24.81
N GLU A 33 20.51 5.80 -26.06
CA GLU A 33 21.18 6.38 -27.22
C GLU A 33 20.15 7.00 -28.18
N LEU A 34 20.45 8.21 -28.66
CA LEU A 34 19.72 8.79 -29.78
C LEU A 34 20.44 8.38 -31.07
N ARG A 35 19.77 7.58 -31.90
CA ARG A 35 20.26 7.21 -33.23
C ARG A 35 19.25 7.74 -34.25
N ASP A 36 19.67 8.71 -35.05
CA ASP A 36 18.82 9.45 -35.99
C ASP A 36 17.63 10.14 -35.30
N ARG A 37 16.40 9.61 -35.50
CA ARG A 37 15.15 10.08 -34.87
C ARG A 37 14.60 9.11 -33.84
N ASP A 38 15.32 8.02 -33.56
CA ASP A 38 14.88 6.96 -32.68
C ASP A 38 15.65 6.99 -31.35
N VAL A 39 14.91 6.80 -30.25
CA VAL A 39 15.46 6.62 -28.92
C VAL A 39 15.67 5.12 -28.68
N TRP A 40 16.92 4.72 -28.51
CA TRP A 40 17.32 3.36 -28.15
C TRP A 40 17.55 3.27 -26.65
N ILE A 41 17.03 2.21 -26.03
CA ILE A 41 17.21 1.93 -24.60
C ILE A 41 17.83 0.54 -24.52
N GLY A 42 18.98 0.42 -23.84
CA GLY A 42 19.64 -0.85 -23.63
C GLY A 42 18.79 -1.79 -22.79
N THR A 43 18.92 -3.09 -23.06
CA THR A 43 18.19 -4.10 -22.31
C THR A 43 18.72 -4.19 -20.87
N PRO A 44 17.88 -4.57 -19.89
CA PRO A 44 18.28 -4.73 -18.48
C PRO A 44 19.30 -5.84 -18.17
N GLY A 45 19.79 -6.55 -19.19
CA GLY A 45 20.73 -7.66 -19.06
C GLY A 45 20.61 -8.65 -20.23
N ASP A 46 21.27 -9.79 -20.11
CA ASP A 46 21.17 -10.91 -21.04
C ASP A 46 19.82 -11.62 -20.84
N GLY A 47 18.98 -11.64 -21.88
CA GLY A 47 17.65 -12.25 -21.84
C GLY A 47 16.72 -11.75 -22.95
N GLU A 48 15.54 -12.35 -23.06
CA GLU A 48 14.47 -11.84 -23.90
C GLU A 48 13.65 -10.80 -23.12
N TRP A 49 13.53 -9.60 -23.69
CA TRP A 49 12.81 -8.49 -23.09
C TRP A 49 11.70 -8.04 -24.03
N GLU A 50 10.52 -7.76 -23.49
CA GLU A 50 9.42 -7.16 -24.23
C GLU A 50 9.10 -5.75 -23.72
N VAL A 51 8.75 -4.86 -24.65
CA VAL A 51 8.31 -3.50 -24.29
C VAL A 51 6.83 -3.56 -23.91
N VAL A 52 6.55 -3.43 -22.62
CA VAL A 52 5.18 -3.50 -22.07
C VAL A 52 4.35 -2.25 -22.41
N GLU A 53 4.94 -1.05 -22.37
CA GLU A 53 4.24 0.20 -22.66
C GLU A 53 5.22 1.30 -23.08
N LYS A 54 4.78 2.21 -23.97
CA LYS A 54 5.45 3.50 -24.23
C LYS A 54 4.47 4.61 -23.89
N ARG A 55 4.81 5.44 -22.89
CA ARG A 55 3.96 6.56 -22.46
C ARG A 55 4.67 7.89 -22.68
N PRO A 56 4.09 8.84 -23.43
CA PRO A 56 4.60 10.20 -23.48
C PRO A 56 4.36 10.87 -22.12
N VAL A 57 5.41 11.48 -21.56
CA VAL A 57 5.32 12.28 -20.33
C VAL A 57 5.31 13.74 -20.75
N SER A 58 4.38 14.55 -20.21
CA SER A 58 4.33 15.99 -20.50
C SER A 58 5.64 16.66 -20.06
N GLU A 59 6.16 17.57 -20.89
CA GLU A 59 7.33 18.41 -20.56
C GLU A 59 7.08 19.28 -19.31
N ASP A 60 5.82 19.53 -18.93
CA ASP A 60 5.45 20.20 -17.68
C ASP A 60 5.94 19.45 -16.43
N PHE A 61 6.26 18.15 -16.54
CA PHE A 61 6.83 17.34 -15.46
C PHE A 61 8.34 17.57 -15.28
N ALA A 62 9.05 18.04 -16.33
CA ALA A 62 10.49 18.21 -16.34
C ALA A 62 10.95 19.62 -15.93
N GLU A 63 10.10 20.64 -16.09
CA GLU A 63 10.40 21.99 -15.65
C GLU A 63 10.14 22.16 -14.15
N SER A 64 11.19 21.97 -13.33
CA SER A 64 11.23 22.54 -11.98
C SER A 64 11.25 24.07 -12.10
N LYS A 65 10.09 24.71 -12.24
CA LYS A 65 10.04 26.18 -12.13
C LYS A 65 10.45 26.54 -10.71
N SER A 66 11.57 27.26 -10.64
CA SER A 66 12.13 27.88 -9.44
C SER A 66 11.02 28.53 -8.62
N CYS A 67 10.99 28.21 -7.33
CA CYS A 67 10.12 28.82 -6.33
C CYS A 67 10.28 30.34 -6.34
N GLU A 68 9.42 31.03 -7.07
CA GLU A 68 9.11 32.44 -6.83
C GLU A 68 7.59 32.63 -6.82
N ASN A 69 7.10 32.89 -5.61
CA ASN A 69 5.82 33.49 -5.24
C ASN A 69 4.77 33.63 -6.36
N SER A 70 3.85 32.66 -6.42
CA SER A 70 2.45 32.98 -6.68
C SER A 70 1.53 31.93 -6.07
N ASN A 71 0.66 32.37 -5.16
CA ASN A 71 -0.53 31.64 -4.73
C ASN A 71 -1.43 31.40 -5.94
N LYS A 72 -1.22 30.31 -6.66
CA LYS A 72 -2.21 29.75 -7.59
C LYS A 72 -2.41 28.29 -7.26
N SER A 73 -3.67 27.99 -6.96
CA SER A 73 -4.23 26.66 -6.70
C SER A 73 -3.65 25.62 -7.65
N VAL A 74 -3.13 24.54 -7.07
CA VAL A 74 -2.74 23.33 -7.78
C VAL A 74 -3.97 22.82 -8.53
N SER A 75 -3.93 22.90 -9.86
CA SER A 75 -4.94 22.34 -10.74
C SER A 75 -4.87 20.82 -10.68
N GLN A 76 -5.70 20.23 -9.83
CA GLN A 76 -6.07 18.83 -9.87
C GLN A 76 -6.74 18.56 -11.21
N SER A 77 -6.45 17.41 -11.82
CA SER A 77 -7.19 16.84 -12.94
C SER A 77 -8.67 16.69 -12.54
N THR A 78 -9.44 17.74 -12.82
CA THR A 78 -10.85 17.86 -12.45
C THR A 78 -11.66 17.22 -13.57
N ILE A 79 -12.45 16.19 -13.25
CA ILE A 79 -13.46 15.70 -14.18
C ILE A 79 -14.55 16.79 -14.28
N PRO A 80 -14.85 17.35 -15.46
CA PRO A 80 -15.88 18.37 -15.61
C PRO A 80 -17.23 17.82 -15.12
N GLY A 81 -17.79 18.41 -14.06
CA GLY A 81 -19.08 18.03 -13.46
C GLY A 81 -19.00 17.27 -12.14
N ILE A 82 -17.83 16.79 -11.71
CA ILE A 82 -17.63 16.22 -10.37
C ILE A 82 -16.90 17.26 -9.51
N THR A 83 -17.65 18.18 -8.90
CA THR A 83 -17.10 19.07 -7.88
C THR A 83 -16.85 18.26 -6.62
N THR A 84 -15.60 18.21 -6.16
CA THR A 84 -15.23 17.59 -4.88
C THR A 84 -15.74 18.50 -3.76
N THR A 85 -16.96 18.26 -3.27
CA THR A 85 -17.59 19.04 -2.18
C THR A 85 -16.84 18.97 -0.84
N LEU A 86 -15.80 18.14 -0.73
CA LEU A 86 -14.97 17.96 0.47
C LEU A 86 -13.91 19.05 0.70
N GLU A 87 -13.81 20.06 -0.17
CA GLU A 87 -12.74 21.07 -0.09
C GLU A 87 -12.89 22.10 1.06
N SER A 88 -14.05 22.16 1.74
CA SER A 88 -14.35 23.22 2.70
C SER A 88 -14.62 22.76 4.15
N ILE A 89 -14.09 21.61 4.57
CA ILE A 89 -14.19 21.21 5.99
C ILE A 89 -13.16 21.99 6.81
N THR A 90 -13.65 22.81 7.74
CA THR A 90 -12.79 23.40 8.76
C THR A 90 -12.32 22.29 9.70
N LEU A 91 -11.01 22.07 9.74
CA LEU A 91 -10.36 21.28 10.77
C LEU A 91 -10.34 22.13 12.06
N ASP A 92 -11.51 22.28 12.69
CA ASP A 92 -11.65 22.98 13.96
C ASP A 92 -11.34 22.02 15.11
N ASP A 93 -10.10 21.52 15.16
CA ASP A 93 -9.57 20.89 16.35
C ASP A 93 -8.54 21.83 17.00
N ASN A 94 -8.78 22.24 18.25
CA ASN A 94 -7.82 23.03 19.05
C ASN A 94 -6.58 22.20 19.47
N GLU A 95 -6.28 21.12 18.74
CA GLU A 95 -5.19 20.21 19.04
C GLU A 95 -3.89 20.69 18.39
N PRO A 96 -2.76 20.67 19.12
CA PRO A 96 -1.48 21.09 18.56
C PRO A 96 -1.12 20.25 17.33
N GLU A 97 -0.55 20.90 16.31
CA GLU A 97 -0.14 20.19 15.09
C GLU A 97 0.97 19.16 15.41
N PRO A 98 0.84 17.92 14.91
CA PRO A 98 1.88 16.92 15.08
C PRO A 98 3.20 17.36 14.41
N GLN A 99 4.33 16.99 15.02
CA GLN A 99 5.66 17.43 14.57
C GLN A 99 6.32 16.42 13.62
N THR A 100 5.94 15.15 13.71
CA THR A 100 6.51 14.06 12.94
C THR A 100 5.44 13.35 12.12
N LEU A 101 5.85 12.67 11.05
CA LEU A 101 4.92 11.97 10.19
C LEU A 101 4.17 10.83 10.92
N MET A 102 4.84 10.11 11.81
CA MET A 102 4.20 9.07 12.62
C MET A 102 3.14 9.63 13.58
N GLU A 103 3.33 10.82 14.14
CA GLU A 103 2.29 11.46 14.97
C GLU A 103 1.11 11.94 14.11
N TRP A 104 1.36 12.45 12.91
CA TRP A 104 0.31 12.73 11.93
C TRP A 104 -0.48 11.46 11.59
N ALA A 105 0.20 10.36 11.32
CA ALA A 105 -0.41 9.07 11.07
C ALA A 105 -1.31 8.62 12.24
N CYS A 106 -0.82 8.71 13.49
CA CYS A 106 -1.63 8.40 14.68
C CYS A 106 -2.86 9.32 14.81
N ARG A 107 -2.73 10.62 14.56
CA ARG A 107 -3.88 11.56 14.61
C ARG A 107 -4.94 11.20 13.57
N ILE A 108 -4.51 10.86 12.35
CA ILE A 108 -5.41 10.47 11.26
C ILE A 108 -6.10 9.14 11.60
N LEU A 109 -5.36 8.15 12.09
CA LEU A 109 -5.91 6.85 12.50
C LEU A 109 -6.92 6.95 13.65
N ASN A 110 -6.77 7.94 14.54
CA ASN A 110 -7.73 8.21 15.62
C ASN A 110 -8.94 9.07 15.18
N THR A 111 -8.97 9.55 13.94
CA THR A 111 -10.08 10.35 13.43
C THR A 111 -11.24 9.44 12.98
N SER A 112 -12.37 9.52 13.67
CA SER A 112 -13.56 8.68 13.39
C SER A 112 -14.38 9.15 12.18
N ASN A 113 -14.37 10.46 11.92
CA ASN A 113 -15.14 11.09 10.85
C ASN A 113 -14.42 10.91 9.49
N PRO A 114 -15.08 10.32 8.48
CA PRO A 114 -14.43 9.98 7.21
C PRO A 114 -13.96 11.21 6.42
N GLU A 115 -14.68 12.32 6.51
CA GLU A 115 -14.34 13.53 5.74
C GLU A 115 -13.22 14.32 6.43
N LYS A 116 -13.24 14.43 7.77
CA LYS A 116 -12.11 14.99 8.53
C LYS A 116 -10.83 14.18 8.30
N LYS A 117 -10.94 12.85 8.21
CA LYS A 117 -9.81 11.95 7.91
C LYS A 117 -9.18 12.27 6.56
N VAL A 118 -10.00 12.49 5.51
CA VAL A 118 -9.53 12.94 4.20
C VAL A 118 -8.83 14.29 4.29
N ALA A 119 -9.44 15.26 4.97
CA ALA A 119 -8.87 16.60 5.12
C ALA A 119 -7.51 16.56 5.85
N LEU A 120 -7.40 15.81 6.94
CA LEU A 120 -6.13 15.63 7.66
C LEU A 120 -5.09 14.88 6.82
N THR A 121 -5.50 13.86 6.05
CA THR A 121 -4.60 13.13 5.13
C THR A 121 -4.00 14.07 4.09
N ARG A 122 -4.83 14.89 3.43
CA ARG A 122 -4.35 15.89 2.45
C ARG A 122 -3.44 16.95 3.10
N LYS A 123 -3.79 17.40 4.30
CA LYS A 123 -2.97 18.37 5.06
C LYS A 123 -1.59 17.79 5.38
N ALA A 124 -1.53 16.56 5.91
CA ALA A 124 -0.29 15.87 6.22
C ALA A 124 0.54 15.59 4.96
N ALA A 125 -0.10 15.13 3.87
CA ALA A 125 0.58 14.86 2.60
C ALA A 125 1.19 16.12 1.99
N ALA A 126 0.44 17.24 1.98
CA ALA A 126 0.95 18.53 1.54
C ALA A 126 2.10 19.03 2.43
N ALA A 127 1.99 18.88 3.74
CA ALA A 127 3.04 19.28 4.68
C ALA A 127 4.31 18.43 4.54
N TRP A 128 4.20 17.13 4.28
CA TRP A 128 5.32 16.24 3.98
C TRP A 128 5.99 16.63 2.65
N ARG A 129 5.21 16.76 1.58
CA ARG A 129 5.70 17.11 0.23
C ARG A 129 6.41 18.47 0.18
N THR A 130 5.91 19.45 0.92
CA THR A 130 6.51 20.79 1.00
C THR A 130 7.66 20.89 2.00
N GLY A 131 8.01 19.80 2.69
CA GLY A 131 9.07 19.77 3.68
C GLY A 131 8.76 20.51 4.99
N LYS A 132 7.48 20.84 5.25
CA LYS A 132 7.05 21.37 6.56
C LYS A 132 7.18 20.31 7.65
N ILE A 133 6.83 19.06 7.34
CA ILE A 133 7.18 17.90 8.17
C ILE A 133 8.56 17.43 7.73
N THR A 134 9.56 17.59 8.59
CA THR A 134 10.97 17.28 8.28
C THR A 134 11.46 15.96 8.85
N SER A 135 10.64 15.31 9.70
CA SER A 135 10.99 14.09 10.41
C SER A 135 9.89 13.04 10.26
N SER A 136 10.30 11.82 9.89
CA SER A 136 9.42 10.65 9.91
C SER A 136 8.98 10.29 11.34
N GLY A 137 9.83 10.57 12.34
CA GLY A 137 9.62 10.18 13.74
C GLY A 137 10.47 9.01 14.20
N GLN A 138 11.27 8.41 13.31
CA GLN A 138 12.09 7.20 13.57
C GLN A 138 13.08 7.31 14.73
N LYS A 139 13.60 8.51 15.01
CA LYS A 139 14.61 8.75 16.06
C LYS A 139 14.00 9.16 17.40
N LYS A 140 12.67 9.20 17.50
CA LYS A 140 11.97 9.64 18.71
C LYS A 140 11.88 8.49 19.72
N VAL A 141 12.22 8.78 20.99
CA VAL A 141 12.22 7.78 22.07
C VAL A 141 10.80 7.36 22.46
N ASN A 142 9.86 8.32 22.45
CA ASN A 142 8.44 8.07 22.73
C ASN A 142 7.65 8.10 21.43
N VAL A 143 7.52 6.94 20.80
CA VAL A 143 6.75 6.77 19.56
C VAL A 143 5.25 6.76 19.89
N SER A 144 4.47 7.56 19.17
CA SER A 144 3.01 7.50 19.26
C SER A 144 2.51 6.14 18.83
N VAL A 145 1.63 5.54 19.64
CA VAL A 145 1.07 4.22 19.36
C VAL A 145 -0.19 4.39 18.51
N PRO A 146 -0.30 3.78 17.32
CA PRO A 146 -1.54 3.80 16.55
C PRO A 146 -2.64 3.01 17.28
N PRO A 147 -3.93 3.34 17.07
CA PRO A 147 -5.02 2.55 17.66
C PRO A 147 -4.99 1.11 17.12
N ASP A 148 -5.49 0.16 17.92
CA ASP A 148 -5.66 -1.23 17.47
C ASP A 148 -6.68 -1.33 16.33
N THR A 149 -7.70 -0.48 16.37
CA THR A 149 -8.70 -0.34 15.29
C THR A 149 -9.10 1.13 15.17
N PRO A 150 -8.92 1.76 14.00
CA PRO A 150 -9.40 3.10 13.70
C PRO A 150 -10.90 3.22 13.97
N PRO A 151 -11.34 4.23 14.76
CA PRO A 151 -12.75 4.39 15.06
C PRO A 151 -13.54 4.75 13.79
N ARG A 152 -14.85 4.53 13.85
CA ARG A 152 -15.82 4.87 12.81
C ARG A 152 -17.00 5.59 13.43
N GLU A 153 -17.33 6.76 12.91
CA GLU A 153 -18.52 7.51 13.30
C GLU A 153 -19.69 7.19 12.37
N ASN A 154 -20.91 7.07 12.91
CA ASN A 154 -22.17 6.97 12.16
C ASN A 154 -22.24 5.82 11.11
N LEU A 155 -21.53 4.71 11.33
CA LEU A 155 -21.57 3.52 10.47
C LEU A 155 -22.15 2.30 11.17
N VAL A 156 -23.06 1.59 10.50
CA VAL A 156 -23.53 0.28 10.92
C VAL A 156 -22.55 -0.78 10.43
N THR A 157 -21.84 -1.44 11.35
CA THR A 157 -20.88 -2.50 11.02
C THR A 157 -21.52 -3.86 11.22
N VAL A 158 -21.31 -4.76 10.27
CA VAL A 158 -21.75 -6.17 10.32
C VAL A 158 -20.60 -7.11 9.96
N GLU A 159 -20.74 -8.37 10.35
CA GLU A 159 -19.79 -9.43 10.01
C GLU A 159 -19.58 -9.55 8.48
N PRO A 160 -18.36 -9.91 8.03
CA PRO A 160 -18.12 -10.30 6.65
C PRO A 160 -19.15 -11.33 6.16
N GLY A 161 -19.70 -11.10 4.97
CA GLY A 161 -20.73 -11.97 4.38
C GLY A 161 -22.17 -11.70 4.83
N LYS A 162 -22.39 -10.88 5.88
CA LYS A 162 -23.74 -10.43 6.30
C LYS A 162 -24.18 -9.12 5.65
N VAL A 163 -23.30 -8.48 4.87
CA VAL A 163 -23.67 -7.30 4.07
C VAL A 163 -24.62 -7.73 2.95
N GLY A 164 -25.64 -6.91 2.66
CA GLY A 164 -26.59 -7.16 1.57
C GLY A 164 -25.90 -7.43 0.23
N LYS A 165 -26.53 -8.25 -0.63
CA LYS A 165 -25.98 -8.58 -1.95
C LYS A 165 -25.84 -7.32 -2.82
N ARG A 166 -24.62 -7.06 -3.30
CA ARG A 166 -24.27 -5.88 -4.12
C ARG A 166 -24.89 -5.90 -5.54
N GLY A 167 -25.40 -7.05 -6.01
CA GLY A 167 -26.03 -7.18 -7.32
C GLY A 167 -25.01 -7.15 -8.49
N LYS A 168 -25.50 -6.90 -9.72
CA LYS A 168 -24.70 -6.93 -10.97
C LYS A 168 -24.60 -5.55 -11.66
N ALA A 169 -24.79 -4.44 -10.94
CA ALA A 169 -24.80 -3.06 -11.43
C ALA A 169 -25.91 -2.68 -12.45
N GLY A 170 -26.80 -3.62 -12.83
CA GLY A 170 -27.88 -3.34 -13.80
C GLY A 170 -28.92 -2.34 -13.31
N SER A 171 -29.26 -2.37 -12.01
CA SER A 171 -30.16 -1.38 -11.40
C SER A 171 -29.37 -0.30 -10.65
N GLU A 172 -29.94 0.90 -10.53
CA GLU A 172 -29.33 1.99 -9.77
C GLU A 172 -29.03 1.59 -8.32
N ARG A 173 -29.97 0.89 -7.66
CA ARG A 173 -29.76 0.33 -6.32
C ARG A 173 -28.50 -0.56 -6.24
N SER A 174 -28.26 -1.39 -7.25
CA SER A 174 -27.06 -2.24 -7.28
C SER A 174 -25.78 -1.44 -7.55
N ARG A 175 -25.85 -0.39 -8.37
CA ARG A 175 -24.72 0.53 -8.58
C ARG A 175 -24.36 1.27 -7.30
N ILE A 176 -25.35 1.83 -6.60
CA ILE A 176 -25.17 2.47 -5.30
C ILE A 176 -24.51 1.52 -4.29
N ALA A 177 -24.98 0.26 -4.21
CA ALA A 177 -24.40 -0.73 -3.30
C ALA A 177 -22.94 -1.09 -3.63
N ILE A 178 -22.55 -1.09 -4.91
CA ILE A 178 -21.17 -1.32 -5.32
C ILE A 178 -20.30 -0.10 -4.98
N LEU A 179 -20.73 1.11 -5.35
CA LEU A 179 -19.98 2.35 -5.08
C LEU A 179 -19.81 2.60 -3.58
N HIS A 180 -20.84 2.33 -2.77
CA HIS A 180 -20.76 2.46 -1.32
C HIS A 180 -19.77 1.46 -0.72
N ALA A 181 -19.77 0.21 -1.20
CA ALA A 181 -18.80 -0.79 -0.76
C ALA A 181 -17.36 -0.41 -1.14
N LEU A 182 -17.13 0.14 -2.34
CA LEU A 182 -15.83 0.66 -2.74
C LEU A 182 -15.41 1.84 -1.87
N ALA A 183 -16.30 2.80 -1.59
CA ALA A 183 -15.99 3.92 -0.70
C ALA A 183 -15.59 3.45 0.70
N ASN A 184 -16.18 2.37 1.20
CA ASN A 184 -15.77 1.77 2.46
C ASN A 184 -14.38 1.11 2.38
N ILE A 185 -14.04 0.51 1.25
CA ILE A 185 -12.69 -0.02 1.01
C ILE A 185 -11.68 1.14 1.03
N GLU A 186 -11.95 2.24 0.32
CA GLU A 186 -11.02 3.38 0.29
C GLU A 186 -10.83 4.02 1.66
N GLN A 187 -11.87 4.08 2.51
CA GLN A 187 -11.70 4.54 3.90
C GLN A 187 -10.76 3.64 4.71
N TRP A 188 -10.82 2.32 4.50
CA TRP A 188 -9.86 1.41 5.09
C TRP A 188 -8.48 1.54 4.45
N ALA A 189 -8.39 1.78 3.14
CA ALA A 189 -7.12 1.96 2.43
C ALA A 189 -6.36 3.21 2.93
N ILE A 190 -7.05 4.34 3.17
CA ILE A 190 -6.47 5.52 3.85
C ILE A 190 -5.85 5.09 5.20
N ASP A 191 -6.60 4.34 6.00
CA ASP A 191 -6.09 3.88 7.30
C ASP A 191 -4.90 2.94 7.15
N LEU A 192 -4.89 2.02 6.18
CA LEU A 192 -3.79 1.08 5.99
C LEU A 192 -2.50 1.76 5.56
N ALA A 193 -2.61 2.77 4.70
CA ALA A 193 -1.48 3.58 4.25
C ALA A 193 -0.87 4.43 5.40
N TRP A 194 -1.69 4.90 6.34
CA TRP A 194 -1.18 5.55 7.55
C TRP A 194 -0.71 4.57 8.63
N ASP A 195 -1.37 3.41 8.76
CA ASP A 195 -1.03 2.37 9.74
C ASP A 195 0.36 1.82 9.48
N ILE A 196 0.73 1.60 8.22
CA ILE A 196 2.06 1.07 7.90
C ILE A 196 3.17 2.06 8.30
N ILE A 197 2.92 3.38 8.16
CA ILE A 197 3.82 4.45 8.63
C ILE A 197 3.90 4.46 10.16
N ALA A 198 2.77 4.47 10.85
CA ALA A 198 2.72 4.60 12.31
C ALA A 198 3.28 3.36 13.01
N ARG A 199 2.90 2.17 12.54
CA ARG A 199 3.17 0.90 13.22
C ARG A 199 4.56 0.37 12.93
N PHE A 200 5.03 0.51 11.69
CA PHE A 200 6.33 -0.02 11.29
C PHE A 200 7.39 1.05 11.09
N GLY A 201 7.07 2.34 11.25
CA GLY A 201 8.02 3.43 11.00
C GLY A 201 9.34 3.29 11.74
N ALA A 202 9.34 2.77 12.97
CA ALA A 202 10.53 2.54 13.79
C ALA A 202 11.22 1.17 13.57
N VAL A 203 10.66 0.30 12.73
CA VAL A 203 11.24 -1.01 12.42
C VAL A 203 12.55 -0.83 11.64
N LYS A 204 13.47 -1.75 11.91
CA LYS A 204 14.70 -1.92 11.13
C LYS A 204 14.64 -3.26 10.40
N VAL A 205 14.99 -3.26 9.12
CA VAL A 205 15.10 -4.47 8.30
C VAL A 205 16.58 -4.72 8.07
N GLY A 206 17.08 -5.92 8.35
CA GLY A 206 18.52 -6.22 8.24
C GLY A 206 19.43 -5.30 9.08
N GLY A 207 18.90 -4.66 10.13
CA GLY A 207 19.62 -3.67 10.94
C GLY A 207 19.56 -2.22 10.42
N GLU A 208 19.04 -2.01 9.22
CA GLU A 208 18.89 -0.68 8.61
C GLU A 208 17.51 -0.07 8.88
N PRO A 209 17.42 1.25 9.14
CA PRO A 209 16.14 1.93 9.27
C PRO A 209 15.41 1.99 7.94
N LEU A 210 14.08 2.07 7.98
CA LEU A 210 13.29 2.33 6.77
C LEU A 210 13.72 3.66 6.12
N PRO A 211 14.00 3.68 4.81
CA PRO A 211 14.47 4.89 4.14
C PRO A 211 13.34 5.92 4.00
N PRO A 212 13.65 7.24 3.87
CA PRO A 212 12.63 8.29 3.75
C PRO A 212 11.61 8.07 2.64
N GLN A 213 12.00 7.39 1.56
CA GLN A 213 11.12 7.13 0.43
C GLN A 213 10.00 6.16 0.77
N PHE A 214 10.21 5.24 1.71
CA PHE A 214 9.16 4.38 2.24
C PHE A 214 7.99 5.21 2.74
N PHE A 215 8.29 6.22 3.54
CA PHE A 215 7.29 7.13 4.08
C PHE A 215 6.61 7.96 3.00
N THR A 216 7.39 8.48 2.05
CA THR A 216 6.82 9.23 0.93
C THR A 216 5.83 8.41 0.11
N ASP A 217 6.16 7.16 -0.21
CA ASP A 217 5.28 6.31 -1.00
C ASP A 217 3.95 6.07 -0.28
N TRP A 218 4.00 5.76 1.01
CA TRP A 218 2.76 5.54 1.79
C TRP A 218 1.96 6.82 2.02
N VAL A 219 2.62 7.97 2.14
CA VAL A 219 1.92 9.27 2.14
C VAL A 219 1.22 9.52 0.81
N LYS A 220 1.86 9.18 -0.31
CA LYS A 220 1.26 9.31 -1.63
C LYS A 220 0.07 8.37 -1.79
N VAL A 221 0.22 7.09 -1.43
CA VAL A 221 -0.89 6.11 -1.44
C VAL A 221 -2.05 6.64 -0.60
N ALA A 222 -1.80 7.07 0.65
CA ALA A 222 -2.85 7.63 1.52
C ALA A 222 -3.60 8.82 0.88
N GLU A 223 -2.88 9.72 0.21
CA GLU A 223 -3.50 10.86 -0.48
C GLU A 223 -4.34 10.44 -1.70
N ASP A 224 -3.86 9.45 -2.46
CA ASP A 224 -4.60 8.85 -3.57
C ASP A 224 -5.87 8.15 -3.07
N GLU A 225 -5.82 7.40 -1.95
CA GLU A 225 -7.03 6.81 -1.36
C GLU A 225 -8.01 7.85 -0.83
N ALA A 226 -7.49 8.94 -0.27
CA ALA A 226 -8.32 10.07 0.15
C ALA A 226 -9.02 10.73 -1.04
N LYS A 227 -8.36 10.78 -2.21
CA LYS A 227 -8.96 11.19 -3.49
C LYS A 227 -10.01 10.19 -3.96
N HIS A 228 -9.72 8.88 -3.95
CA HIS A 228 -10.65 7.82 -4.36
C HIS A 228 -11.95 7.87 -3.55
N PHE A 229 -11.84 7.91 -2.22
CA PHE A 229 -12.98 8.05 -1.34
C PHE A 229 -13.80 9.31 -1.66
N SER A 230 -13.13 10.44 -1.89
CA SER A 230 -13.82 11.71 -2.20
C SER A 230 -14.62 11.62 -3.50
N LEU A 231 -14.06 11.00 -4.53
CA LEU A 231 -14.72 10.81 -5.83
C LEU A 231 -15.96 9.91 -5.69
N LEU A 232 -15.81 8.79 -4.97
CA LEU A 232 -16.91 7.85 -4.72
C LEU A 232 -17.99 8.48 -3.85
N SER A 233 -17.63 9.22 -2.81
CA SER A 233 -18.57 9.93 -1.93
C SER A 233 -19.37 10.98 -2.72
N SER A 234 -18.70 11.80 -3.54
CA SER A 234 -19.36 12.76 -4.43
C SER A 234 -20.32 12.05 -5.40
N ARG A 235 -19.90 10.91 -5.98
CA ARG A 235 -20.77 10.12 -6.86
C ARG A 235 -22.00 9.56 -6.13
N LEU A 236 -21.86 9.10 -4.89
CA LEU A 236 -22.97 8.66 -4.05
C LEU A 236 -23.97 9.81 -3.80
N THR A 237 -23.49 11.02 -3.52
CA THR A 237 -24.34 12.21 -3.37
C THR A 237 -25.10 12.55 -4.65
N GLN A 238 -24.46 12.47 -5.81
CA GLN A 238 -25.12 12.68 -7.11
C GLN A 238 -26.22 11.65 -7.39
N LEU A 239 -26.09 10.44 -6.84
CA LEU A 239 -27.10 9.38 -6.91
C LEU A 239 -28.17 9.49 -5.80
N GLY A 240 -28.21 10.60 -5.06
CA GLY A 240 -29.21 10.85 -4.03
C GLY A 240 -29.01 10.05 -2.74
N THR A 241 -27.80 9.56 -2.47
CA THR A 241 -27.45 8.86 -1.22
C THR A 241 -26.18 9.43 -0.60
N TYR A 242 -25.62 8.77 0.41
CA TYR A 242 -24.42 9.22 1.12
C TYR A 242 -23.61 8.02 1.64
N TYR A 243 -22.31 8.22 1.89
CA TYR A 243 -21.48 7.21 2.55
C TYR A 243 -21.99 6.95 3.98
N GLY A 244 -22.14 5.69 4.35
CA GLY A 244 -22.80 5.27 5.59
C GLY A 244 -24.30 4.96 5.50
N SER A 245 -24.93 5.15 4.33
CA SER A 245 -26.34 4.77 4.12
C SER A 245 -26.61 3.26 4.08
N GLN A 246 -25.55 2.45 3.96
CA GLN A 246 -25.61 0.99 3.97
C GLN A 246 -24.63 0.43 5.02
N ALA A 247 -24.91 -0.79 5.48
CA ALA A 247 -24.02 -1.49 6.41
C ALA A 247 -22.68 -1.81 5.76
N VAL A 248 -21.61 -1.74 6.56
CA VAL A 248 -20.22 -1.99 6.15
C VAL A 248 -19.63 -3.19 6.90
N HIS A 249 -18.49 -3.70 6.44
CA HIS A 249 -17.70 -4.70 7.16
C HIS A 249 -16.24 -4.24 7.30
N ALA A 250 -15.52 -4.83 8.26
CA ALA A 250 -14.12 -4.52 8.57
C ALA A 250 -13.12 -5.56 8.03
N GLY A 251 -13.55 -6.48 7.16
CA GLY A 251 -12.71 -7.59 6.66
C GLY A 251 -11.30 -7.24 6.14
N LEU A 252 -11.09 -6.03 5.61
CA LEU A 252 -9.75 -5.58 5.22
C LEU A 252 -8.87 -5.29 6.45
N TRP A 253 -9.43 -4.65 7.48
CA TRP A 253 -8.75 -4.39 8.75
C TRP A 253 -8.47 -5.67 9.54
N ASP A 254 -9.31 -6.71 9.43
CA ASP A 254 -9.03 -8.00 10.07
C ASP A 254 -7.71 -8.61 9.56
N SER A 255 -7.37 -8.39 8.28
CA SER A 255 -6.07 -8.78 7.72
C SER A 255 -4.93 -7.91 8.24
N ALA A 256 -5.19 -6.62 8.49
CA ALA A 256 -4.23 -5.70 9.08
C ALA A 256 -3.89 -6.13 10.52
N THR A 257 -4.89 -6.43 11.34
CA THR A 257 -4.71 -6.93 12.71
C THR A 257 -3.87 -8.20 12.74
N ARG A 258 -4.17 -9.18 11.87
CA ARG A 258 -3.40 -10.44 11.80
C ARG A 258 -1.96 -10.24 11.39
N THR A 259 -1.65 -9.20 10.61
CA THR A 259 -0.29 -8.89 10.13
C THR A 259 0.40 -7.78 10.91
N ALA A 260 -0.20 -7.26 11.99
CA ALA A 260 0.31 -6.11 12.74
C ALA A 260 1.70 -6.34 13.37
N HIS A 261 2.13 -7.60 13.48
CA HIS A 261 3.39 -8.02 14.09
C HIS A 261 4.56 -8.11 13.10
N SER A 262 4.32 -8.07 11.79
CA SER A 262 5.36 -8.29 10.77
C SER A 262 5.19 -7.35 9.59
N LEU A 263 6.22 -6.54 9.31
CA LEU A 263 6.23 -5.65 8.14
C LEU A 263 6.16 -6.45 6.83
N SER A 264 6.87 -7.59 6.75
CA SER A 264 6.83 -8.50 5.60
C SER A 264 5.41 -9.01 5.36
N ALA A 265 4.76 -9.53 6.41
CA ALA A 265 3.39 -10.02 6.33
C ALA A 265 2.41 -8.90 5.93
N ARG A 266 2.60 -7.68 6.46
CA ARG A 266 1.77 -6.52 6.13
C ARG A 266 1.89 -6.14 4.66
N LEU A 267 3.13 -5.99 4.16
CA LEU A 267 3.41 -5.68 2.75
C LEU A 267 2.84 -6.76 1.83
N CYS A 268 3.02 -8.03 2.17
CA CYS A 268 2.49 -9.15 1.40
C CYS A 268 0.95 -9.15 1.36
N ILE A 269 0.29 -9.24 2.52
CA ILE A 269 -1.15 -9.49 2.56
C ILE A 269 -1.96 -8.25 2.17
N ILE A 270 -1.62 -7.07 2.70
CA ILE A 270 -2.37 -5.87 2.37
C ILE A 270 -1.98 -5.37 0.98
N HIS A 271 -0.69 -5.10 0.76
CA HIS A 271 -0.25 -4.34 -0.41
C HIS A 271 0.02 -5.16 -1.67
N LEU A 272 0.14 -6.48 -1.56
CA LEU A 272 0.37 -7.37 -2.72
C LEU A 272 -0.74 -8.40 -2.95
N VAL A 273 -1.58 -8.68 -1.95
CA VAL A 273 -2.77 -9.54 -2.14
C VAL A 273 -4.04 -8.70 -2.27
N HIS A 274 -4.35 -7.82 -1.30
CA HIS A 274 -5.59 -7.05 -1.33
C HIS A 274 -5.55 -5.93 -2.37
N GLU A 275 -4.48 -5.15 -2.49
CA GLU A 275 -4.40 -4.12 -3.53
C GLU A 275 -4.35 -4.73 -4.94
N ALA A 276 -3.57 -5.81 -5.14
CA ALA A 276 -3.53 -6.51 -6.42
C ALA A 276 -4.89 -7.11 -6.82
N ARG A 277 -5.78 -7.37 -5.85
CA ARG A 277 -7.16 -7.78 -6.14
C ARG A 277 -7.98 -6.67 -6.79
N GLY A 278 -7.69 -5.40 -6.49
CA GLY A 278 -8.26 -4.24 -7.17
C GLY A 278 -7.98 -4.27 -8.68
N LEU A 279 -6.75 -4.60 -9.08
CA LEU A 279 -6.35 -4.72 -10.49
C LEU A 279 -7.16 -5.76 -11.28
N ASP A 280 -7.58 -6.84 -10.62
CA ASP A 280 -8.38 -7.90 -11.23
C ASP A 280 -9.87 -7.53 -11.34
N VAL A 281 -10.41 -6.89 -10.30
CA VAL A 281 -11.86 -6.71 -10.12
C VAL A 281 -12.35 -5.38 -10.72
N ASN A 282 -11.51 -4.35 -10.73
CA ASN A 282 -11.89 -3.01 -11.21
C ASN A 282 -12.30 -3.02 -12.68
N PRO A 283 -11.56 -3.65 -13.63
CA PRO A 283 -11.98 -3.70 -15.03
C PRO A 283 -13.36 -4.34 -15.25
N ILE A 284 -13.64 -5.42 -14.51
CA ILE A 284 -14.95 -6.10 -14.55
C ILE A 284 -16.04 -5.16 -14.03
N THR A 285 -15.77 -4.42 -12.96
CA THR A 285 -16.71 -3.47 -12.37
C THR A 285 -16.96 -2.29 -13.31
N ILE A 286 -15.92 -1.68 -13.87
CA ILE A 286 -15.99 -0.62 -14.88
C ILE A 286 -16.89 -1.06 -16.04
N ASN A 287 -16.67 -2.25 -16.60
CA ASN A 287 -17.47 -2.76 -17.71
C ASN A 287 -18.95 -2.93 -17.35
N LYS A 288 -19.26 -3.35 -16.11
CA LYS A 288 -20.65 -3.44 -15.64
C LYS A 288 -21.34 -2.06 -15.61
N PHE A 289 -20.66 -1.02 -15.13
CA PHE A 289 -21.19 0.34 -15.11
C PHE A 289 -21.34 0.92 -16.51
N LYS A 290 -20.36 0.65 -17.39
CA LYS A 290 -20.41 1.02 -18.80
C LYS A 290 -21.62 0.41 -19.51
N ASN A 291 -21.86 -0.89 -19.31
CA ASN A 291 -23.02 -1.59 -19.89
C ASN A 291 -24.36 -1.10 -19.30
N ALA A 292 -24.35 -0.54 -18.10
CA ALA A 292 -25.52 0.08 -17.47
C ALA A 292 -25.74 1.55 -17.89
N GLY A 293 -24.87 2.12 -18.75
CA GLY A 293 -24.95 3.51 -19.22
C GLY A 293 -24.53 4.55 -18.18
N ASP A 294 -23.89 4.16 -17.08
CA ASP A 294 -23.46 5.07 -16.01
C ASP A 294 -22.04 5.56 -16.25
N HIS A 295 -21.89 6.44 -17.25
CA HIS A 295 -20.59 6.95 -17.68
C HIS A 295 -19.87 7.81 -16.63
N GLU A 296 -20.61 8.46 -15.73
CA GLU A 296 -20.00 9.26 -14.66
C GLU A 296 -19.32 8.37 -13.62
N SER A 297 -19.95 7.25 -13.24
CA SER A 297 -19.30 6.27 -12.37
C SER A 297 -18.11 5.58 -13.06
N VAL A 298 -18.17 5.36 -14.37
CA VAL A 298 -17.03 4.81 -15.14
C VAL A 298 -15.80 5.71 -15.02
N LYS A 299 -15.94 7.02 -15.22
CA LYS A 299 -14.81 7.97 -15.11
C LYS A 299 -14.16 7.92 -13.72
N VAL A 300 -14.97 7.82 -12.66
CA VAL A 300 -14.47 7.70 -11.28
C VAL A 300 -13.67 6.41 -11.11
N LEU A 301 -14.23 5.28 -11.54
CA LEU A 301 -13.60 3.96 -11.39
C LEU A 301 -12.34 3.81 -12.25
N GLU A 302 -12.27 4.47 -13.41
CA GLU A 302 -11.07 4.49 -14.26
C GLU A 302 -9.92 5.25 -13.58
N VAL A 303 -10.18 6.40 -12.95
CA VAL A 303 -9.16 7.12 -12.17
C VAL A 303 -8.59 6.22 -11.08
N ILE A 304 -9.46 5.61 -10.28
CA ILE A 304 -9.06 4.69 -9.20
C ILE A 304 -8.17 3.58 -9.76
N HIS A 305 -8.64 2.89 -10.80
CA HIS A 305 -7.90 1.76 -11.38
C HIS A 305 -6.48 2.13 -11.87
N TRP A 306 -6.28 3.33 -12.42
CA TRP A 306 -4.95 3.77 -12.85
C TRP A 306 -4.00 4.01 -11.68
N ASP A 307 -4.52 4.54 -10.57
CA ASP A 307 -3.73 4.79 -9.37
C ASP A 307 -3.35 3.47 -8.65
N GLU A 308 -4.26 2.48 -8.64
CA GLU A 308 -4.02 1.14 -8.04
C GLU A 308 -2.74 0.47 -8.53
N VAL A 309 -2.40 0.62 -9.82
CA VAL A 309 -1.16 0.04 -10.37
C VAL A 309 0.06 0.59 -9.64
N THR A 310 0.05 1.89 -9.33
CA THR A 310 1.15 2.54 -8.61
C THR A 310 1.21 2.15 -7.13
N HIS A 311 0.06 1.82 -6.53
CA HIS A 311 -0.02 1.35 -5.14
C HIS A 311 0.56 -0.05 -4.99
N VAL A 312 0.19 -0.97 -5.88
CA VAL A 312 0.77 -2.32 -5.93
C VAL A 312 2.26 -2.25 -6.24
N THR A 313 2.68 -1.34 -7.13
CA THR A 313 4.11 -1.09 -7.40
C THR A 313 4.85 -0.67 -6.13
N ALA A 314 4.25 0.20 -5.31
CA ALA A 314 4.85 0.62 -4.05
C ALA A 314 4.98 -0.54 -3.05
N GLY A 315 3.93 -1.35 -2.90
CA GLY A 315 3.96 -2.58 -2.11
C GLY A 315 5.05 -3.53 -2.57
N HIS A 316 5.13 -3.80 -3.88
CA HIS A 316 6.09 -4.71 -4.48
C HIS A 316 7.53 -4.26 -4.25
N ARG A 317 7.81 -2.97 -4.48
CA ARG A 317 9.14 -2.41 -4.26
C ARG A 317 9.58 -2.55 -2.81
N TRP A 318 8.74 -2.19 -1.84
CA TRP A 318 9.13 -2.23 -0.42
C TRP A 318 9.25 -3.66 0.11
N PHE A 319 8.40 -4.56 -0.38
CA PHE A 319 8.51 -5.98 -0.08
C PHE A 319 9.81 -6.58 -0.64
N THR A 320 10.11 -6.32 -1.91
CA THR A 320 11.34 -6.79 -2.56
C THR A 320 12.59 -6.17 -1.95
N TRP A 321 12.56 -4.87 -1.61
CA TRP A 321 13.65 -4.21 -0.89
C TRP A 321 13.93 -4.90 0.45
N ALA A 322 12.89 -5.24 1.22
CA ALA A 322 13.05 -5.92 2.49
C ALA A 322 13.62 -7.34 2.32
N CYS A 323 13.15 -8.10 1.32
CA CYS A 323 13.66 -9.44 1.01
C CYS A 323 15.14 -9.38 0.59
N ASN A 324 15.50 -8.46 -0.31
CA ASN A 324 16.88 -8.30 -0.78
C ASN A 324 17.84 -7.94 0.37
N LEU A 325 17.39 -7.12 1.32
CA LEU A 325 18.20 -6.74 2.47
C LEU A 325 18.42 -7.91 3.45
N LEU A 326 17.55 -8.92 3.40
CA LEU A 326 17.63 -10.15 4.18
C LEU A 326 18.22 -11.33 3.40
N ASP A 327 18.66 -11.11 2.15
CA ASP A 327 19.14 -12.14 1.22
C ASP A 327 18.11 -13.27 0.99
N GLU A 328 16.82 -12.91 0.95
CA GLU A 328 15.72 -13.83 0.67
C GLU A 328 15.12 -13.62 -0.73
N ASP A 329 14.66 -14.71 -1.35
CA ASP A 329 13.92 -14.64 -2.62
C ASP A 329 12.49 -14.08 -2.39
N PRO A 330 12.11 -12.95 -3.02
CA PRO A 330 10.81 -12.33 -2.81
C PRO A 330 9.62 -13.26 -3.14
N VAL A 331 9.72 -14.11 -4.16
CA VAL A 331 8.63 -15.01 -4.55
C VAL A 331 8.40 -16.06 -3.45
N GLN A 332 9.48 -16.68 -2.94
CA GLN A 332 9.37 -17.65 -1.85
C GLN A 332 8.83 -17.03 -0.57
N VAL A 333 9.31 -15.83 -0.19
CA VAL A 333 8.80 -15.11 0.97
C VAL A 333 7.31 -14.80 0.78
N PHE A 334 6.91 -14.28 -0.38
CA PHE A 334 5.51 -13.96 -0.66
C PHE A 334 4.61 -15.19 -0.49
N ARG A 335 4.97 -16.31 -1.12
CA ARG A 335 4.18 -17.55 -1.05
C ARG A 335 4.09 -18.08 0.39
N ARG A 336 5.16 -17.95 1.18
CA ARG A 336 5.18 -18.30 2.60
C ARG A 336 4.25 -17.42 3.43
N GLU A 337 4.33 -16.11 3.27
CA GLU A 337 3.49 -15.14 3.97
C GLU A 337 2.00 -15.31 3.62
N VAL A 338 1.67 -15.55 2.34
CA VAL A 338 0.29 -15.85 1.93
C VAL A 338 -0.24 -17.12 2.58
N ARG A 339 0.54 -18.21 2.59
CA ARG A 339 0.14 -19.45 3.27
C ARG A 339 -0.11 -19.21 4.76
N ALA A 340 0.77 -18.48 5.43
CA ALA A 340 0.68 -18.26 6.87
C ALA A 340 -0.46 -17.30 7.28
N HIS A 341 -0.76 -16.29 6.46
CA HIS A 341 -1.59 -15.15 6.89
C HIS A 341 -2.82 -14.87 6.02
N PHE A 342 -3.00 -15.54 4.89
CA PHE A 342 -4.23 -15.46 4.10
C PHE A 342 -5.13 -16.67 4.36
N SER A 343 -6.44 -16.50 4.15
CA SER A 343 -7.42 -17.60 4.28
C SER A 343 -8.07 -17.86 2.92
N GLY A 344 -7.92 -19.08 2.42
CA GLY A 344 -8.50 -19.51 1.15
C GLY A 344 -7.62 -19.22 -0.07
N ALA A 345 -8.07 -19.64 -1.25
CA ALA A 345 -7.32 -19.50 -2.49
C ALA A 345 -7.28 -18.05 -2.99
N LEU A 346 -6.16 -17.63 -3.59
CA LEU A 346 -6.12 -16.45 -4.44
C LEU A 346 -6.92 -16.76 -5.71
N LYS A 347 -8.07 -16.11 -5.87
CA LYS A 347 -9.03 -16.43 -6.94
C LYS A 347 -8.82 -15.53 -8.14
N GLY A 348 -8.52 -16.11 -9.29
CA GLY A 348 -8.60 -15.43 -10.58
C GLY A 348 -10.05 -15.07 -11.01
N PRO A 349 -10.23 -14.60 -12.26
CA PRO A 349 -9.17 -14.37 -13.25
C PRO A 349 -8.23 -13.24 -12.79
N PHE A 350 -6.93 -13.43 -12.99
CA PHE A 350 -5.93 -12.42 -12.68
C PHE A 350 -5.73 -11.49 -13.87
N ASN A 351 -5.61 -10.20 -13.61
CA ASN A 351 -5.18 -9.24 -14.62
C ASN A 351 -3.65 -9.27 -14.73
N ALA A 352 -3.14 -10.26 -15.47
CA ALA A 352 -1.70 -10.49 -15.61
C ALA A 352 -0.96 -9.26 -16.17
N VAL A 353 -1.59 -8.49 -17.06
CA VAL A 353 -0.98 -7.29 -17.67
C VAL A 353 -0.75 -6.21 -16.61
N ASP A 354 -1.78 -5.86 -15.84
CA ASP A 354 -1.63 -4.79 -14.84
C ASP A 354 -0.84 -5.25 -13.61
N ARG A 355 -0.92 -6.54 -13.23
CA ARG A 355 -0.04 -7.11 -12.20
C ARG A 355 1.42 -7.07 -12.63
N ALA A 356 1.74 -7.42 -13.88
CA ALA A 356 3.10 -7.33 -14.43
C ALA A 356 3.61 -5.88 -14.48
N ARG A 357 2.75 -4.91 -14.86
CA ARG A 357 3.06 -3.48 -14.78
C ARG A 357 3.40 -3.02 -13.37
N ALA A 358 2.77 -3.61 -12.36
CA ALA A 358 3.07 -3.36 -10.96
C ALA A 358 4.28 -4.14 -10.42
N GLY A 359 4.94 -4.95 -11.26
CA GLY A 359 6.12 -5.75 -10.91
C GLY A 359 5.82 -7.18 -10.45
N MET A 360 4.55 -7.61 -10.42
CA MET A 360 4.18 -8.96 -9.98
C MET A 360 4.14 -9.93 -11.17
N SER A 361 5.11 -10.85 -11.22
CA SER A 361 5.06 -11.99 -12.15
C SER A 361 4.02 -13.03 -11.73
N PRO A 362 3.61 -13.94 -12.64
CA PRO A 362 2.72 -15.06 -12.31
C PRO A 362 3.20 -15.93 -11.14
N ASP A 363 4.52 -16.10 -10.97
CA ASP A 363 5.12 -16.94 -9.91
C ASP A 363 4.70 -16.51 -8.50
N PHE A 364 4.40 -15.22 -8.31
CA PHE A 364 3.88 -14.70 -7.05
C PHE A 364 2.54 -15.35 -6.71
N TYR A 365 1.58 -15.39 -7.64
CA TYR A 365 0.16 -15.56 -7.29
C TYR A 365 -0.53 -16.78 -7.91
N GLU A 366 0.05 -17.41 -8.93
CA GLU A 366 -0.53 -18.60 -9.52
C GLU A 366 -0.44 -19.81 -8.57
N ASP A 367 -1.50 -20.62 -8.60
CA ASP A 367 -1.68 -21.81 -7.76
C ASP A 367 -1.35 -21.59 -6.28
N LEU A 368 -1.77 -20.45 -5.75
CA LEU A 368 -1.51 -20.04 -4.37
C LEU A 368 -2.80 -19.89 -3.56
N GLY A 369 -2.77 -20.44 -2.35
CA GLY A 369 -3.82 -20.28 -1.36
C GLY A 369 -3.23 -20.16 0.02
N GLY A 370 -3.96 -19.42 0.85
CA GLY A 370 -3.69 -19.27 2.26
C GLY A 370 -4.17 -20.47 3.07
N GLU A 371 -3.41 -20.81 4.11
CA GLU A 371 -3.65 -21.92 5.03
C GLU A 371 -4.08 -21.43 6.42
N ALA A 372 -4.19 -20.12 6.62
CA ALA A 372 -4.67 -19.55 7.87
C ALA A 372 -6.13 -20.00 8.12
N SER A 373 -6.37 -20.63 9.28
CA SER A 373 -7.69 -21.10 9.64
C SER A 373 -8.67 -19.93 9.73
N GLU A 374 -9.85 -20.08 9.11
CA GLU A 374 -10.96 -19.18 9.38
C GLU A 374 -11.36 -19.40 10.84
N SER A 375 -11.00 -18.48 11.72
CA SER A 375 -11.53 -18.47 13.08
C SER A 375 -13.03 -18.25 12.99
N LYS A 376 -13.82 -19.32 12.95
CA LYS A 376 -15.26 -19.25 13.19
C LYS A 376 -15.44 -18.63 14.56
N GLY A 377 -16.08 -17.46 14.61
CA GLY A 377 -16.33 -16.72 15.83
C GLY A 377 -16.86 -17.63 16.94
N ALA A 378 -16.04 -17.88 17.93
CA ALA A 378 -16.43 -18.45 19.21
C ALA A 378 -16.29 -17.34 20.24
N ASN A 379 -17.43 -16.96 20.84
CA ASN A 379 -17.45 -16.19 22.08
C ASN A 379 -16.42 -16.79 23.06
N GLY A 380 -15.47 -15.98 23.50
CA GLY A 380 -14.47 -16.41 24.48
C GLY A 380 -13.86 -15.20 25.17
N GLU A 381 -14.08 -15.14 26.48
CA GLU A 381 -13.40 -14.27 27.44
C GLU A 381 -11.89 -14.15 27.18
N PRO A 382 -11.24 -13.06 27.63
CA PRO A 382 -9.80 -12.90 27.49
C PRO A 382 -9.08 -14.09 28.16
N PRO A 383 -7.98 -14.59 27.56
CA PRO A 383 -7.23 -15.68 28.15
C PRO A 383 -6.71 -15.25 29.51
N ARG A 384 -7.07 -16.00 30.55
CA ARG A 384 -6.51 -15.86 31.89
C ARG A 384 -4.99 -16.04 31.83
N ALA A 385 -4.28 -15.12 32.48
CA ALA A 385 -2.85 -15.20 32.71
C ALA A 385 -2.47 -16.56 33.32
N GLY A 386 -1.79 -17.40 32.53
CA GLY A 386 -1.29 -18.70 32.91
C GLY A 386 0.23 -18.67 33.06
N LYS A 387 0.68 -18.57 34.31
CA LYS A 387 1.96 -18.99 34.91
C LYS A 387 3.25 -18.82 34.12
N ASP A 388 4.12 -17.97 34.68
CA ASP A 388 5.57 -17.93 34.47
C ASP A 388 6.18 -19.33 34.25
N ILE A 389 6.78 -19.52 33.08
CA ILE A 389 7.81 -20.53 32.86
C ILE A 389 9.14 -19.77 32.79
N THR A 390 9.83 -19.73 33.91
CA THR A 390 11.21 -19.27 34.04
C THR A 390 12.11 -20.20 33.24
N LEU A 391 12.73 -19.70 32.17
CA LEU A 391 13.82 -20.39 31.48
C LEU A 391 15.09 -20.35 32.38
N PRO A 392 15.83 -21.46 32.55
CA PRO A 392 17.08 -21.46 33.29
C PRO A 392 18.20 -20.77 32.47
N PRO A 393 19.25 -20.25 33.12
CA PRO A 393 20.35 -19.58 32.43
C PRO A 393 21.18 -20.57 31.60
N LEU A 394 21.71 -20.11 30.47
CA LEU A 394 22.71 -20.80 29.66
C LEU A 394 23.99 -21.00 30.50
N GLU A 395 24.29 -22.26 30.83
CA GLU A 395 25.62 -22.65 31.33
C GLU A 395 26.59 -22.84 30.16
N ASP A 396 27.75 -22.20 30.29
CA ASP A 396 28.95 -22.41 29.48
C ASP A 396 29.35 -23.90 29.50
N THR A 397 29.22 -24.58 28.36
CA THR A 397 29.88 -25.86 28.14
C THR A 397 30.86 -25.76 26.98
N THR A 398 32.12 -25.53 27.37
CA THR A 398 33.30 -25.73 26.55
C THR A 398 33.38 -27.19 26.10
N THR A 399 33.27 -27.44 24.80
CA THR A 399 33.54 -28.76 24.21
C THR A 399 34.99 -28.83 23.72
N LYS A 400 35.75 -29.78 24.29
CA LYS A 400 37.08 -30.19 23.84
C LYS A 400 37.00 -31.05 22.56
N PRO A 401 38.06 -31.07 21.73
CA PRO A 401 38.03 -31.62 20.38
C PRO A 401 38.27 -33.15 20.37
N GLY A 402 37.57 -33.86 19.50
CA GLY A 402 37.82 -35.29 19.27
C GLY A 402 36.82 -35.98 18.35
N GLN A 403 37.27 -36.19 17.10
CA GLN A 403 37.01 -37.36 16.25
C GLN A 403 35.56 -37.76 15.93
N ASN A 404 35.19 -37.63 14.65
CA ASN A 404 34.68 -38.73 13.81
C ASN A 404 34.72 -38.28 12.33
N VAL A 405 35.83 -38.57 11.66
CA VAL A 405 35.98 -38.48 10.20
C VAL A 405 36.08 -39.91 9.69
N GLY A 406 35.16 -40.32 8.82
CA GLY A 406 35.27 -41.57 8.06
C GLY A 406 36.40 -41.47 7.02
N ALA A 407 37.06 -42.60 6.74
CA ALA A 407 38.29 -42.66 5.95
C ALA A 407 38.13 -42.38 4.43
N ASP A 408 36.96 -41.94 3.96
CA ASP A 408 36.66 -41.60 2.57
C ASP A 408 36.15 -40.16 2.37
N GLY A 409 36.05 -39.35 3.44
CA GLY A 409 35.85 -37.91 3.33
C GLY A 409 34.46 -37.45 2.88
N SER A 410 33.44 -38.30 2.87
CA SER A 410 32.05 -37.87 2.66
C SER A 410 31.33 -37.58 3.98
N VAL A 411 30.65 -36.43 4.06
CA VAL A 411 29.73 -36.07 5.16
C VAL A 411 28.30 -36.22 4.65
N GLU A 412 27.59 -37.23 5.15
CA GLU A 412 26.14 -37.35 5.00
C GLU A 412 25.44 -36.39 5.98
N VAL A 413 24.55 -35.52 5.48
CA VAL A 413 23.62 -34.75 6.32
C VAL A 413 22.20 -35.11 5.90
N SER A 414 21.52 -35.85 6.77
CA SER A 414 20.09 -36.17 6.69
C SER A 414 19.26 -35.11 7.40
N TYR A 415 18.19 -34.63 6.73
CA TYR A 415 17.22 -33.67 7.28
C TYR A 415 16.28 -34.31 8.31
N GLN A 416 15.94 -33.55 9.35
CA GLN A 416 14.64 -33.61 10.04
C GLN A 416 14.09 -32.20 10.21
#